data_AF-A0AAE0FBL5-F1
#
_entry.id   AF-A0AAE0FBL5-F1
#
_cell.length_a   1.000
_cell.length_b   1.000
_cell.length_c   1.000
_cell.angle_alpha   90.00
_cell.angle_beta   90.00
_cell.angle_gamma   90.00
#
_symmetry.space_group_name_H-M   'P 1'
#
loop_
_entity.id
_entity.type
_entity.pdbx_description
1 polymer ?
#
loop_
_entity_poly.entity_id
_entity_poly.type
_entity_poly.pdbx_seq_one_letter_code
_entity_poly.pdbx_strand_id
1 'polypeptide(L)'
;MLSYDSTRDAYYVASTFAALNFTSSTASALCSKAKDQLTSPDLTPETAFFASNVVASLGCGGLDQVAVELVKKELGRTATLPEAYRAISTLVLLKEHGVVPFGVLSSDTADEMLINLKDLIHEDGSFRYKKTDTEGSASAAGMVYEVLAGAKSLAALGAAGEAAAAEIIGTVGPLFSLAEERAEGMLEFIGEDVDGASANLVATARVLRGAAKLAAALEGHVHLPSEVVSELAAFVLSSKVVLTTSDAFHLTSALAALAGPWLTQPVAISLATPALSPSAMTVEVHLTNVMGKPAAPCTLLLLSALQDGEEEAIYRDVWLTPVETGFVMDFATANPEMGVYELILKAVQTKSLASSTAKLQLLVRAPAALSNVVLQVRDTDKDASSSTVPTTTAKFPDKAPDSLSLRKDQQLLLAFSLTSTSGKPFVPHQAMVRITRKAREAQLPAYFLATPSSNKGFAIKAPVHDIKDQLGVQEAIRLVERACASEQ
;
A
#
# COMPACT_ATOMS: atom_id res chain seq x y z
N MET A 1 -18.29 -3.44 -2.66
CA MET A 1 -19.17 -2.56 -3.45
C MET A 1 -19.55 -1.42 -2.51
N LEU A 2 -19.01 -0.21 -2.71
CA LEU A 2 -19.27 0.94 -1.83
C LEU A 2 -20.67 1.50 -2.16
N SER A 3 -21.53 1.69 -1.16
CA SER A 3 -22.85 2.35 -1.34
C SER A 3 -22.68 3.87 -1.50
N TYR A 4 -23.56 4.53 -2.25
CA TYR A 4 -23.55 5.99 -2.44
C TYR A 4 -24.97 6.57 -2.36
N ASP A 5 -25.53 6.54 -1.15
CA ASP A 5 -26.92 6.96 -0.92
C ASP A 5 -27.07 8.49 -0.95
N SER A 6 -26.07 9.23 -0.48
CA SER A 6 -26.05 10.70 -0.44
C SER A 6 -25.28 11.35 -1.60
N THR A 7 -25.53 12.65 -1.86
CA THR A 7 -24.71 13.44 -2.81
C THR A 7 -23.25 13.57 -2.35
N ARG A 8 -23.03 13.57 -1.04
CA ARG A 8 -21.70 13.60 -0.44
C ARG A 8 -20.92 12.32 -0.74
N ASP A 9 -21.56 11.16 -0.59
CA ASP A 9 -20.94 9.87 -0.95
C ASP A 9 -20.69 9.77 -2.45
N ALA A 10 -21.62 10.27 -3.27
CA ALA A 10 -21.43 10.37 -4.72
C ALA A 10 -20.19 11.20 -5.07
N TYR A 11 -19.96 12.32 -4.38
CA TYR A 11 -18.74 13.12 -4.51
C TYR A 11 -17.47 12.34 -4.14
N TYR A 12 -17.48 11.64 -3.01
CA TYR A 12 -16.32 10.85 -2.57
C TYR A 12 -15.98 9.73 -3.56
N VAL A 13 -16.99 9.01 -4.06
CA VAL A 13 -16.81 7.98 -5.08
C VAL A 13 -16.29 8.58 -6.39
N ALA A 14 -16.91 9.65 -6.88
CA ALA A 14 -16.52 10.31 -8.13
C ALA A 14 -15.07 10.80 -8.09
N SER A 15 -14.69 11.45 -6.99
CA SER A 15 -13.32 11.97 -6.79
C SER A 15 -12.29 10.84 -6.69
N THR A 16 -12.63 9.74 -6.00
CA THR A 16 -11.76 8.56 -5.91
C THR A 16 -11.55 7.93 -7.28
N PHE A 17 -12.62 7.76 -8.07
CA PHE A 17 -12.52 7.21 -9.43
C PHE A 17 -11.67 8.10 -10.34
N ALA A 18 -11.85 9.42 -10.26
CA ALA A 18 -11.04 10.37 -11.02
C ALA A 18 -9.56 10.26 -10.63
N ALA A 19 -9.24 10.21 -9.33
CA ALA A 19 -7.86 10.11 -8.84
C ALA A 19 -7.16 8.81 -9.28
N LEU A 20 -7.91 7.71 -9.39
CA LEU A 20 -7.41 6.39 -9.80
C LEU A 20 -7.55 6.11 -11.30
N ASN A 21 -8.02 7.07 -12.10
CA ASN A 21 -8.33 6.89 -13.54
C ASN A 21 -9.27 5.70 -13.81
N PHE A 22 -10.26 5.48 -12.95
CA PHE A 22 -11.21 4.38 -13.08
C PHE A 22 -12.45 4.80 -13.88
N THR A 23 -12.74 4.10 -14.98
CA THR A 23 -13.96 4.29 -15.78
C THR A 23 -14.95 3.16 -15.56
N SER A 24 -16.21 3.46 -15.25
CA SER A 24 -17.25 2.45 -15.04
C SER A 24 -18.65 2.96 -15.39
N SER A 25 -19.62 2.05 -15.52
CA SER A 25 -21.05 2.38 -15.65
C SER A 25 -21.60 3.15 -14.44
N THR A 26 -20.95 3.05 -13.27
CA THR A 26 -21.28 3.87 -12.11
C THR A 26 -21.00 5.35 -12.36
N ALA A 27 -19.97 5.69 -13.13
CA ALA A 27 -19.64 7.08 -13.43
C ALA A 27 -20.75 7.80 -14.21
N SER A 28 -21.40 7.13 -15.18
CA SER A 28 -22.51 7.74 -15.94
C SER A 28 -23.75 7.96 -15.07
N ALA A 29 -24.06 7.06 -14.16
CA ALA A 29 -25.16 7.22 -13.20
C ALA A 29 -24.92 8.40 -12.24
N LEU A 30 -23.69 8.53 -11.72
CA LEU A 30 -23.29 9.66 -10.88
C LEU A 30 -23.38 10.99 -11.63
N CYS A 31 -22.94 11.02 -12.90
CA CYS A 31 -23.07 12.19 -13.77
C CYS A 31 -24.53 12.64 -13.93
N SER A 32 -25.45 11.70 -14.20
CA SER A 32 -26.88 12.03 -14.36
C SER A 32 -27.45 12.62 -13.07
N LYS A 33 -27.24 11.93 -11.94
CA LYS A 33 -27.75 12.35 -10.62
C LYS A 33 -27.23 13.75 -10.24
N ALA A 34 -25.95 14.04 -10.48
CA ALA A 34 -25.37 15.34 -10.16
C ALA A 34 -25.91 16.47 -11.05
N LYS A 35 -26.12 16.22 -12.35
CA LYS A 35 -26.74 17.20 -13.26
C LYS A 35 -28.18 17.52 -12.85
N ASP A 36 -28.98 16.50 -12.55
CA ASP A 36 -30.36 16.67 -12.13
C ASP A 36 -30.43 17.54 -10.86
N GLN A 37 -29.52 17.32 -9.91
CA GLN A 37 -29.41 18.11 -8.68
C GLN A 37 -29.04 19.58 -8.94
N LEU A 38 -28.09 19.85 -9.83
CA LEU A 38 -27.70 21.24 -10.18
C LEU A 38 -28.84 22.02 -10.84
N THR A 39 -29.77 21.33 -11.50
CA THR A 39 -30.97 21.95 -12.09
C THR A 39 -32.19 21.97 -11.16
N SER A 40 -32.07 21.42 -9.95
CA SER A 40 -33.17 21.34 -8.99
C SER A 40 -33.56 22.73 -8.47
N PRO A 41 -34.86 23.04 -8.33
CA PRO A 41 -35.29 24.28 -7.69
C PRO A 41 -34.90 24.35 -6.20
N ASP A 42 -34.66 23.21 -5.56
CA ASP A 42 -34.28 23.09 -4.15
C ASP A 42 -32.75 23.02 -3.94
N LEU A 43 -31.98 23.56 -4.89
CA LEU A 43 -30.51 23.57 -4.81
C LEU A 43 -30.04 24.35 -3.58
N THR A 44 -29.22 23.72 -2.75
CA THR A 44 -28.59 24.32 -1.57
C THR A 44 -27.10 24.53 -1.84
N PRO A 45 -26.41 25.43 -1.11
CA PRO A 45 -24.96 25.58 -1.29
C PRO A 45 -24.18 24.28 -1.09
N GLU A 46 -24.62 23.44 -0.15
CA GLU A 46 -24.01 22.13 0.10
C GLU A 46 -24.20 21.16 -1.07
N THR A 47 -25.43 21.04 -1.60
CA THR A 47 -25.68 20.16 -2.74
C THR A 47 -25.03 20.69 -4.01
N ALA A 48 -24.96 22.02 -4.20
CA ALA A 48 -24.21 22.65 -5.27
C ALA A 48 -22.72 22.29 -5.20
N PHE A 49 -22.09 22.42 -4.02
CA PHE A 49 -20.69 22.05 -3.82
C PHE A 49 -20.43 20.58 -4.22
N PHE A 50 -21.19 19.64 -3.68
CA PHE A 50 -20.96 18.22 -3.97
C PHE A 50 -21.29 17.84 -5.42
N ALA A 51 -22.42 18.31 -5.95
CA ALA A 51 -22.83 17.98 -7.32
C ALA A 51 -21.90 18.58 -8.38
N SER A 52 -21.46 19.84 -8.20
CA SER A 52 -20.46 20.44 -9.09
C SER A 52 -19.15 19.66 -9.09
N ASN A 53 -18.67 19.23 -7.91
CA ASN A 53 -17.46 18.42 -7.82
C ASN A 53 -17.61 17.04 -8.49
N VAL A 54 -18.78 16.39 -8.40
CA VAL A 54 -19.06 15.14 -9.15
C VAL A 54 -18.96 15.38 -10.65
N VAL A 55 -19.65 16.42 -11.15
CA VAL A 55 -19.66 16.76 -12.58
C VAL A 55 -18.25 17.03 -13.10
N ALA A 56 -17.46 17.80 -12.34
CA ALA A 56 -16.09 18.12 -12.70
C ALA A 56 -15.17 16.89 -12.67
N SER A 57 -15.19 16.12 -11.57
CA SER A 57 -14.29 14.96 -11.39
C SER A 57 -14.47 13.91 -12.47
N LEU A 58 -15.72 13.69 -12.91
CA LEU A 58 -16.05 12.70 -13.93
C LEU A 58 -16.12 13.28 -15.35
N GLY A 59 -15.86 14.58 -15.53
CA GLY A 59 -15.91 15.23 -16.85
C GLY A 59 -17.29 15.17 -17.52
N CYS A 60 -18.37 15.24 -16.75
CA CYS A 60 -19.73 15.03 -17.27
C CYS A 60 -20.22 16.18 -18.17
N GLY A 61 -19.59 17.35 -18.11
CA GLY A 61 -20.11 18.61 -18.66
C GLY A 61 -21.35 19.12 -17.91
N GLY A 62 -21.78 20.36 -18.20
CA GLY A 62 -22.97 20.96 -17.56
C GLY A 62 -22.68 21.75 -16.28
N LEU A 63 -21.43 22.13 -16.02
CA LEU A 63 -21.14 23.19 -15.05
C LEU A 63 -21.58 24.53 -15.64
N ASP A 64 -22.31 25.31 -14.85
CA ASP A 64 -22.81 26.63 -15.23
C ASP A 64 -22.73 27.61 -14.05
N GLN A 65 -23.30 28.80 -14.23
CA GLN A 65 -23.26 29.88 -13.24
C GLN A 65 -24.35 29.77 -12.17
N VAL A 66 -25.25 28.77 -12.19
CA VAL A 66 -26.37 28.65 -11.24
C VAL A 66 -25.87 28.57 -9.80
N ALA A 67 -24.75 27.86 -9.59
CA ALA A 67 -24.15 27.72 -8.26
C ALA A 67 -23.47 29.01 -7.75
N VAL A 68 -23.07 29.94 -8.63
CA VAL A 68 -22.20 31.09 -8.27
C VAL A 68 -22.87 32.02 -7.25
N GLU A 69 -24.07 32.49 -7.56
CA GLU A 69 -24.79 33.42 -6.67
C GLU A 69 -25.32 32.74 -5.41
N LEU A 70 -25.50 31.42 -5.46
CA LEU A 70 -25.89 30.63 -4.30
C LEU A 70 -24.74 30.53 -3.29
N VAL A 71 -23.55 30.17 -3.75
CA VAL A 71 -22.39 29.99 -2.86
C VAL A 71 -21.78 31.30 -2.39
N LYS A 72 -21.88 32.39 -3.17
CA LYS A 72 -21.43 33.72 -2.71
C LYS A 72 -22.15 34.19 -1.43
N LYS A 73 -23.40 33.76 -1.22
CA LYS A 73 -24.15 34.08 0.01
C LYS A 73 -23.54 33.47 1.27
N GLU A 74 -22.71 32.42 1.13
CA GLU A 74 -21.98 31.79 2.23
C GLU A 74 -20.66 32.50 2.58
N LEU A 75 -20.23 33.54 1.83
CA LEU A 75 -18.92 34.19 2.00
C LEU A 75 -18.93 35.45 2.90
N GLY A 76 -19.95 35.62 3.74
CA GLY A 76 -20.06 36.78 4.63
C GLY A 76 -19.19 36.72 5.90
N ARG A 77 -19.09 37.84 6.63
CA ARG A 77 -18.33 37.95 7.90
C ARG A 77 -18.75 36.98 9.02
N THR A 78 -19.93 36.39 8.92
CA THR A 78 -20.46 35.43 9.90
C THR A 78 -20.36 33.99 9.43
N ALA A 79 -19.74 33.75 8.27
CA ALA A 79 -19.59 32.43 7.70
C ALA A 79 -18.79 31.52 8.65
N THR A 80 -19.29 30.31 8.83
CA THR A 80 -18.53 29.23 9.44
C THR A 80 -17.48 28.72 8.45
N LEU A 81 -16.43 28.06 8.96
CA LEU A 81 -15.38 27.51 8.10
C LEU A 81 -15.94 26.53 7.04
N PRO A 82 -16.87 25.60 7.34
CA PRO A 82 -17.44 24.72 6.33
C PRO A 82 -18.19 25.46 5.20
N GLU A 83 -18.88 26.57 5.52
CA GLU A 83 -19.57 27.41 4.54
C GLU A 83 -18.56 28.10 3.61
N ALA A 84 -17.55 28.77 4.19
CA ALA A 84 -16.50 29.41 3.41
C ALA A 84 -15.74 28.39 2.53
N TYR A 85 -15.43 27.22 3.07
CA TYR A 85 -14.77 26.13 2.34
C TYR A 85 -15.56 25.65 1.14
N ARG A 86 -16.86 25.34 1.31
CA ARG A 86 -17.71 24.89 0.20
C ARG A 86 -17.83 25.95 -0.87
N ALA A 87 -18.02 27.21 -0.46
CA ALA A 87 -18.20 28.30 -1.40
C ALA A 87 -16.95 28.59 -2.22
N ILE A 88 -15.80 28.76 -1.57
CA ILE A 88 -14.53 28.99 -2.28
C ILE A 88 -14.16 27.80 -3.15
N SER A 89 -14.28 26.57 -2.64
CA SER A 89 -13.95 25.39 -3.44
C SER A 89 -14.83 25.27 -4.68
N THR A 90 -16.12 25.60 -4.58
CA THR A 90 -17.02 25.62 -5.75
C THR A 90 -16.61 26.69 -6.76
N LEU A 91 -16.30 27.90 -6.31
CA LEU A 91 -15.86 28.99 -7.20
C LEU A 91 -14.52 28.67 -7.89
N VAL A 92 -13.57 28.08 -7.18
CA VAL A 92 -12.29 27.61 -7.76
C VAL A 92 -12.56 26.57 -8.84
N LEU A 93 -13.39 25.57 -8.55
CA LEU A 93 -13.75 24.51 -9.49
C LEU A 93 -14.37 25.07 -10.79
N LEU A 94 -15.30 26.02 -10.65
CA LEU A 94 -15.94 26.69 -11.78
C LEU A 94 -14.94 27.52 -12.59
N LYS A 95 -13.97 28.17 -11.93
CA LYS A 95 -12.90 28.91 -12.61
C LYS A 95 -11.99 27.96 -13.40
N GLU A 96 -11.58 26.85 -12.81
CA GLU A 96 -10.72 25.83 -13.46
C GLU A 96 -11.37 25.24 -14.72
N HIS A 97 -12.71 25.21 -14.76
CA HIS A 97 -13.48 24.76 -15.92
C HIS A 97 -13.95 25.90 -16.84
N GLY A 98 -13.45 27.12 -16.64
CA GLY A 98 -13.72 28.28 -17.51
C GLY A 98 -15.15 28.86 -17.41
N VAL A 99 -15.91 28.49 -16.38
CA VAL A 99 -17.30 28.95 -16.19
C VAL A 99 -17.34 30.37 -15.59
N VAL A 100 -16.37 30.71 -14.76
CA VAL A 100 -16.21 32.04 -14.16
C VAL A 100 -14.79 32.56 -14.32
N PRO A 101 -14.58 33.88 -14.45
CA PRO A 101 -13.25 34.45 -14.57
C PRO A 101 -12.59 34.69 -13.20
N PHE A 102 -11.31 35.05 -13.22
CA PHE A 102 -10.67 35.76 -12.11
C PHE A 102 -11.44 37.07 -11.81
N GLY A 103 -11.57 37.44 -10.54
CA GLY A 103 -12.38 38.57 -10.09
C GLY A 103 -13.86 38.24 -9.88
N VAL A 104 -14.26 36.97 -9.96
CA VAL A 104 -15.63 36.54 -9.57
C VAL A 104 -15.93 36.85 -8.10
N LEU A 105 -14.89 36.89 -7.27
CA LEU A 105 -14.91 37.36 -5.89
C LEU A 105 -14.34 38.79 -5.84
N SER A 106 -15.00 39.70 -5.15
CA SER A 106 -14.47 41.06 -4.93
C SER A 106 -13.32 41.03 -3.93
N SER A 107 -12.39 41.98 -4.03
CA SER A 107 -11.30 42.14 -3.05
C SER A 107 -11.84 42.30 -1.63
N ASP A 108 -12.89 43.10 -1.44
CA ASP A 108 -13.48 43.34 -0.11
C ASP A 108 -14.04 42.04 0.50
N THR A 109 -14.76 41.23 -0.28
CA THR A 109 -15.30 39.96 0.22
C THR A 109 -14.19 38.96 0.52
N ALA A 110 -13.14 38.92 -0.31
CA ALA A 110 -11.98 38.07 -0.05
C ALA A 110 -11.26 38.48 1.25
N ASP A 111 -11.00 39.78 1.43
CA ASP A 111 -10.36 40.33 2.62
C ASP A 111 -11.19 40.04 3.89
N GLU A 112 -12.50 40.32 3.87
CA GLU A 112 -13.39 40.06 5.00
C GLU A 112 -13.45 38.58 5.38
N MET A 113 -13.48 37.69 4.40
CA MET A 113 -13.45 36.25 4.64
C MET A 113 -12.13 35.84 5.30
N LEU A 114 -10.98 36.29 4.79
CA LEU A 114 -9.68 35.94 5.37
C LEU A 114 -9.51 36.49 6.79
N ILE A 115 -10.01 37.70 7.07
CA ILE A 115 -10.06 38.26 8.43
C ILE A 115 -10.92 37.38 9.34
N ASN A 116 -12.08 36.92 8.86
CA ASN A 116 -12.92 36.03 9.65
C ASN A 116 -12.25 34.66 9.93
N LEU A 117 -11.50 34.11 8.97
CA LEU A 117 -10.75 32.87 9.16
C LEU A 117 -9.56 33.04 10.12
N LYS A 118 -8.91 34.20 10.08
CA LYS A 118 -7.85 34.57 11.03
C LYS A 118 -8.35 34.53 12.48
N ASP A 119 -9.58 34.99 12.72
CA ASP A 119 -10.21 34.92 14.05
C ASP A 119 -10.49 33.48 14.53
N LEU A 120 -10.38 32.48 13.66
CA LEU A 120 -10.55 31.06 14.01
C LEU A 120 -9.25 30.38 14.44
N ILE A 121 -8.10 31.07 14.35
CA ILE A 121 -6.80 30.55 14.78
C ILE A 121 -6.85 30.18 16.27
N HIS A 122 -6.36 28.99 16.61
CA HIS A 122 -6.13 28.52 17.96
C HIS A 122 -4.65 28.70 18.36
N GLU A 123 -4.33 28.67 19.66
CA GLU A 123 -3.00 29.02 20.19
C GLU A 123 -1.87 28.10 19.68
N ASP A 124 -2.21 26.87 19.34
CA ASP A 124 -1.31 25.82 18.84
C ASP A 124 -1.13 25.82 17.31
N GLY A 125 -1.77 26.77 16.60
CA GLY A 125 -1.76 26.87 15.15
C GLY A 125 -2.85 26.04 14.44
N SER A 126 -3.66 25.28 15.19
CA SER A 126 -4.88 24.68 14.66
C SER A 126 -5.99 25.73 14.47
N PHE A 127 -7.14 25.33 13.94
CA PHE A 127 -8.26 26.25 13.69
C PHE A 127 -9.58 25.71 14.23
N ARG A 128 -10.44 26.60 14.70
CA ARG A 128 -11.81 26.27 15.06
C ARG A 128 -12.69 26.16 13.81
N TYR A 129 -13.76 25.37 13.85
CA TYR A 129 -14.76 25.39 12.77
C TYR A 129 -15.67 26.61 12.87
N LYS A 130 -15.91 27.10 14.09
CA LYS A 130 -16.74 28.26 14.43
C LYS A 130 -16.10 29.05 15.57
N LYS A 131 -16.38 30.35 15.63
CA LYS A 131 -15.91 31.25 16.71
C LYS A 131 -16.33 30.80 18.12
N THR A 132 -17.43 30.04 18.21
CA THR A 132 -17.97 29.52 19.47
C THR A 132 -17.27 28.25 19.97
N ASP A 133 -16.49 27.58 19.12
CA ASP A 133 -15.82 26.34 19.51
C ASP A 133 -14.68 26.66 20.47
N THR A 134 -14.45 25.81 21.46
CA THR A 134 -13.42 26.00 22.49
C THR A 134 -12.07 25.44 22.08
N GLU A 135 -12.06 24.44 21.22
CA GLU A 135 -10.89 23.70 20.77
C GLU A 135 -10.68 23.90 19.26
N GLY A 136 -9.42 23.87 18.84
CA GLY A 136 -9.05 23.88 17.44
C GLY A 136 -8.79 22.48 16.89
N SER A 137 -8.82 22.36 15.57
CA SER A 137 -8.71 21.12 14.81
C SER A 137 -7.63 21.22 13.74
N ALA A 138 -6.80 20.20 13.61
CA ALA A 138 -5.89 20.11 12.47
C ALA A 138 -6.66 19.96 11.14
N SER A 139 -7.79 19.24 11.18
CA SER A 139 -8.70 19.06 10.05
C SER A 139 -9.27 20.40 9.55
N ALA A 140 -9.62 21.30 10.47
CA ALA A 140 -10.05 22.66 10.14
C ALA A 140 -8.91 23.49 9.54
N ALA A 141 -7.68 23.36 10.05
CA ALA A 141 -6.52 24.05 9.50
C ALA A 141 -6.29 23.71 8.02
N GLY A 142 -6.41 22.42 7.67
CA GLY A 142 -6.39 21.98 6.27
C GLY A 142 -7.43 22.68 5.39
N MET A 143 -8.66 22.84 5.88
CA MET A 143 -9.72 23.56 5.15
C MET A 143 -9.39 25.05 4.98
N VAL A 144 -8.83 25.70 6.01
CA VAL A 144 -8.43 27.11 5.95
C VAL A 144 -7.34 27.33 4.89
N TYR A 145 -6.37 26.44 4.81
CA TYR A 145 -5.32 26.52 3.80
C TYR A 145 -5.87 26.39 2.37
N GLU A 146 -6.85 25.50 2.16
CA GLU A 146 -7.55 25.42 0.87
C GLU A 146 -8.34 26.69 0.55
N VAL A 147 -9.01 27.28 1.54
CA VAL A 147 -9.76 28.52 1.37
C VAL A 147 -8.83 29.68 1.02
N LEU A 148 -7.70 29.82 1.72
CA LEU A 148 -6.73 30.87 1.43
C LEU A 148 -6.13 30.72 0.02
N ALA A 149 -5.74 29.51 -0.36
CA ALA A 149 -5.26 29.21 -1.71
C ALA A 149 -6.32 29.57 -2.77
N GLY A 150 -7.57 29.19 -2.51
CA GLY A 150 -8.70 29.50 -3.39
C GLY A 150 -8.97 31.00 -3.50
N ALA A 151 -8.95 31.74 -2.39
CA ALA A 151 -9.15 33.18 -2.36
C ALA A 151 -8.11 33.92 -3.24
N LYS A 152 -6.82 33.62 -3.07
CA LYS A 152 -5.74 34.15 -3.90
C LYS A 152 -5.90 33.80 -5.38
N SER A 153 -6.50 32.65 -5.68
CA SER A 153 -6.79 32.25 -7.07
C SER A 153 -8.02 32.97 -7.67
N LEU A 154 -8.94 33.48 -6.85
CA LEU A 154 -10.22 34.03 -7.31
C LEU A 154 -10.24 35.56 -7.34
N ALA A 155 -9.43 36.22 -6.51
CA ALA A 155 -9.39 37.67 -6.38
C ALA A 155 -7.98 38.18 -6.06
N ALA A 156 -7.74 39.46 -6.36
CA ALA A 156 -6.63 40.18 -5.75
C ALA A 156 -7.02 40.52 -4.29
N LEU A 157 -6.07 40.36 -3.37
CA LEU A 157 -6.26 40.72 -1.97
C LEU A 157 -5.84 42.16 -1.73
N GLY A 158 -6.57 42.85 -0.86
CA GLY A 158 -6.18 44.15 -0.34
C GLY A 158 -5.13 44.01 0.77
N ALA A 159 -4.69 45.15 1.31
CA ALA A 159 -3.67 45.16 2.36
C ALA A 159 -4.12 44.43 3.64
N ALA A 160 -5.41 44.51 3.97
CA ALA A 160 -5.97 43.82 5.14
C ALA A 160 -6.08 42.30 4.90
N GLY A 161 -6.50 41.89 3.70
CA GLY A 161 -6.51 40.49 3.28
C GLY A 161 -5.11 39.86 3.24
N GLU A 162 -4.12 40.57 2.71
CA GLU A 162 -2.72 40.09 2.70
C GLU A 162 -2.14 39.97 4.12
N ALA A 163 -2.47 40.89 5.04
CA ALA A 163 -2.07 40.77 6.43
C ALA A 163 -2.70 39.54 7.12
N ALA A 164 -4.00 39.32 6.92
CA ALA A 164 -4.69 38.13 7.44
C ALA A 164 -4.13 36.84 6.83
N ALA A 165 -3.85 36.84 5.52
CA ALA A 165 -3.21 35.72 4.84
C ALA A 165 -1.83 35.40 5.43
N ALA A 166 -1.01 36.41 5.72
CA ALA A 166 0.31 36.22 6.32
C ALA A 166 0.22 35.58 7.72
N GLU A 167 -0.75 35.99 8.55
CA GLU A 167 -1.00 35.36 9.85
C GLU A 167 -1.42 33.88 9.71
N ILE A 168 -2.33 33.58 8.76
CA ILE A 168 -2.75 32.19 8.47
C ILE A 168 -1.57 31.34 7.97
N ILE A 169 -0.73 31.88 7.09
CA ILE A 169 0.47 31.18 6.59
C ILE A 169 1.45 30.90 7.74
N GLY A 170 1.54 31.82 8.71
CA GLY A 170 2.38 31.66 9.90
C GLY A 170 2.00 30.46 10.78
N THR A 171 0.78 29.92 10.66
CA THR A 171 0.35 28.76 11.47
C THR A 171 0.82 27.41 10.93
N VAL A 172 1.33 27.35 9.70
CA VAL A 172 1.72 26.08 9.05
C VAL A 172 2.79 25.34 9.86
N GLY A 173 3.85 26.02 10.31
CA GLY A 173 4.89 25.38 11.13
C GLY A 173 4.37 24.86 12.48
N PRO A 174 3.71 25.70 13.29
CA PRO A 174 3.06 25.29 14.54
C PRO A 174 2.11 24.11 14.36
N LEU A 175 1.24 24.15 13.35
CA LEU A 175 0.30 23.05 13.06
C LEU A 175 1.05 21.72 12.84
N PHE A 176 2.08 21.70 12.00
CA PHE A 176 2.82 20.47 11.71
C PHE A 176 3.58 19.92 12.93
N SER A 177 3.77 20.73 13.96
CA SER A 177 4.34 20.28 15.25
C SER A 177 3.31 19.57 16.14
N LEU A 178 2.03 19.56 15.76
CA LEU A 178 0.94 18.85 16.45
C LEU A 178 0.71 17.42 15.95
N ALA A 179 1.44 16.97 14.92
CA ALA A 179 1.34 15.59 14.48
C ALA A 179 1.89 14.65 15.57
N GLU A 180 1.15 13.59 15.87
CA GLU A 180 1.47 12.64 16.94
C GLU A 180 2.02 11.34 16.37
N GLU A 181 2.93 10.71 17.12
CA GLU A 181 3.50 9.41 16.75
C GLU A 181 2.49 8.29 16.94
N ARG A 182 2.12 7.63 15.84
CA ARG A 182 1.26 6.44 15.84
C ARG A 182 2.08 5.17 16.09
N ALA A 183 3.25 5.09 15.46
CA ALA A 183 4.28 4.08 15.67
C ALA A 183 5.61 4.63 15.11
N GLU A 184 6.70 3.89 15.33
CA GLU A 184 8.05 4.30 14.93
C GLU A 184 8.11 4.76 13.45
N GLY A 185 8.44 6.04 13.26
CA GLY A 185 8.56 6.69 11.94
C GLY A 185 7.22 6.96 11.23
N MET A 186 6.10 6.96 11.95
CA MET A 186 4.76 7.26 11.42
C MET A 186 4.05 8.30 12.29
N LEU A 187 3.87 9.48 11.72
CA LEU A 187 3.10 10.56 12.33
C LEU A 187 1.68 10.63 11.76
N GLU A 188 0.72 11.05 12.56
CA GLU A 188 -0.65 11.33 12.14
C GLU A 188 -1.22 12.56 12.85
N PHE A 189 -2.19 13.24 12.22
CA PHE A 189 -3.00 14.23 12.93
C PHE A 189 -4.21 13.54 13.54
N ILE A 190 -4.48 13.85 14.82
CA ILE A 190 -5.64 13.32 15.52
C ILE A 190 -6.92 14.00 14.98
N GLY A 191 -7.89 13.17 14.58
CA GLY A 191 -9.19 13.63 14.10
C GLY A 191 -10.24 13.68 15.20
N GLU A 192 -11.25 14.52 14.99
CA GLU A 192 -12.44 14.62 15.84
C GLU A 192 -13.55 13.71 15.28
N ASP A 193 -13.66 12.47 15.77
CA ASP A 193 -14.86 11.60 15.76
C ASP A 193 -14.54 10.23 16.42
N VAL A 194 -15.56 9.53 16.93
CA VAL A 194 -15.47 8.39 17.89
C VAL A 194 -14.72 7.15 17.37
N ASP A 195 -14.46 7.03 16.06
CA ASP A 195 -13.72 5.92 15.44
C ASP A 195 -12.34 6.38 14.93
N GLY A 196 -11.36 6.44 15.85
CA GLY A 196 -10.09 7.15 15.68
C GLY A 196 -9.26 6.85 14.43
N ALA A 197 -9.31 5.64 13.86
CA ALA A 197 -8.49 5.34 12.66
C ALA A 197 -8.99 6.05 11.38
N SER A 198 -10.32 6.17 11.20
CA SER A 198 -10.90 6.90 10.06
C SER A 198 -10.76 8.42 10.28
N ALA A 199 -10.98 8.88 11.52
CA ALA A 199 -10.86 10.29 11.87
C ALA A 199 -9.42 10.83 11.65
N ASN A 200 -8.40 10.08 12.06
CA ASN A 200 -6.99 10.49 11.91
C ASN A 200 -6.58 10.54 10.43
N LEU A 201 -7.06 9.60 9.61
CA LEU A 201 -6.86 9.64 8.16
C LEU A 201 -7.50 10.88 7.54
N VAL A 202 -8.74 11.22 7.93
CA VAL A 202 -9.46 12.40 7.43
C VAL A 202 -8.71 13.70 7.79
N ALA A 203 -8.30 13.83 9.05
CA ALA A 203 -7.55 15.00 9.53
C ALA A 203 -6.22 15.13 8.78
N THR A 204 -5.44 14.06 8.73
CA THR A 204 -4.14 14.03 8.03
C THR A 204 -4.29 14.34 6.55
N ALA A 205 -5.29 13.75 5.88
CA ALA A 205 -5.56 14.01 4.47
C ALA A 205 -5.92 15.47 4.20
N ARG A 206 -6.76 16.09 5.04
CA ARG A 206 -7.13 17.50 4.90
C ARG A 206 -5.93 18.42 5.11
N VAL A 207 -5.09 18.16 6.09
CA VAL A 207 -3.86 18.96 6.31
C VAL A 207 -2.93 18.85 5.10
N LEU A 208 -2.60 17.63 4.66
CA LEU A 208 -1.71 17.42 3.51
C LEU A 208 -2.26 18.06 2.23
N ARG A 209 -3.56 17.90 1.96
CA ARG A 209 -4.21 18.48 0.78
C ARG A 209 -4.28 20.00 0.85
N GLY A 210 -4.60 20.55 2.02
CA GLY A 210 -4.63 22.00 2.27
C GLY A 210 -3.25 22.64 2.11
N ALA A 211 -2.23 22.07 2.74
CA ALA A 211 -0.85 22.51 2.62
C ALA A 211 -0.36 22.42 1.17
N ALA A 212 -0.71 21.36 0.43
CA ALA A 212 -0.38 21.23 -0.99
C ALA A 212 -0.97 22.35 -1.85
N LYS A 213 -2.26 22.66 -1.66
CA LYS A 213 -2.92 23.74 -2.41
C LYS A 213 -2.36 25.11 -2.04
N LEU A 214 -2.09 25.35 -0.75
CA LEU A 214 -1.47 26.58 -0.29
C LEU A 214 -0.06 26.75 -0.86
N ALA A 215 0.76 25.70 -0.83
CA ALA A 215 2.10 25.72 -1.42
C ALA A 215 2.05 26.02 -2.92
N ALA A 216 1.11 25.44 -3.67
CA ALA A 216 0.91 25.76 -5.08
C ALA A 216 0.53 27.23 -5.30
N ALA A 217 -0.38 27.78 -4.48
CA ALA A 217 -0.78 29.19 -4.54
C ALA A 217 0.33 30.17 -4.14
N LEU A 218 1.32 29.70 -3.39
CA LEU A 218 2.49 30.46 -2.97
C LEU A 218 3.75 30.10 -3.78
N GLU A 219 3.64 29.46 -4.94
CA GLU A 219 4.79 29.09 -5.79
C GLU A 219 5.90 28.30 -5.05
N GLY A 220 5.52 27.47 -4.08
CA GLY A 220 6.45 26.62 -3.31
C GLY A 220 7.08 27.27 -2.08
N HIS A 221 6.67 28.49 -1.69
CA HIS A 221 7.22 29.19 -0.52
C HIS A 221 6.72 28.66 0.85
N VAL A 222 6.10 27.48 0.90
CA VAL A 222 5.70 26.85 2.17
C VAL A 222 6.82 25.90 2.59
N HIS A 223 7.62 26.32 3.58
CA HIS A 223 8.66 25.49 4.15
C HIS A 223 8.08 24.53 5.19
N LEU A 224 8.02 23.24 4.85
CA LEU A 224 7.72 22.17 5.80
C LEU A 224 8.98 21.35 6.13
N PRO A 225 9.09 20.83 7.37
CA PRO A 225 10.13 19.85 7.69
C PRO A 225 9.95 18.59 6.83
N SER A 226 10.97 18.23 6.05
CA SER A 226 10.91 17.07 5.15
C SER A 226 10.74 15.74 5.89
N GLU A 227 11.23 15.67 7.12
CA GLU A 227 11.12 14.50 8.01
C GLU A 227 9.66 14.25 8.41
N VAL A 228 8.99 15.26 8.99
CA VAL A 228 7.57 15.20 9.37
C VAL A 228 6.68 14.80 8.20
N VAL A 229 6.94 15.36 7.01
CA VAL A 229 6.18 14.98 5.80
C VAL A 229 6.41 13.52 5.42
N SER A 230 7.63 13.00 5.57
CA SER A 230 7.96 11.61 5.26
C SER A 230 7.26 10.66 6.23
N GLU A 231 7.17 11.01 7.51
CA GLU A 231 6.49 10.23 8.54
C GLU A 231 4.95 10.27 8.38
N LEU A 232 4.39 11.42 8.00
CA LEU A 232 2.98 11.52 7.59
C LEU A 232 2.69 10.68 6.34
N ALA A 233 3.61 10.65 5.37
CA ALA A 233 3.48 9.82 4.19
C ALA A 233 3.50 8.33 4.54
N ALA A 234 4.35 7.93 5.50
CA ALA A 234 4.41 6.55 5.99
C ALA A 234 3.07 6.14 6.63
N PHE A 235 2.45 7.01 7.44
CA PHE A 235 1.11 6.76 7.97
C PHE A 235 0.06 6.57 6.87
N VAL A 236 -0.02 7.48 5.89
CA VAL A 236 -0.98 7.39 4.78
C VAL A 236 -0.79 6.08 3.98
N LEU A 237 0.45 5.69 3.70
CA LEU A 237 0.78 4.43 2.99
C LEU A 237 0.48 3.19 3.84
N SER A 238 0.48 3.30 5.16
CA SER A 238 0.12 2.21 6.08
C SER A 238 -1.40 1.92 6.11
N SER A 239 -2.23 2.86 5.65
CA SER A 239 -3.69 2.72 5.60
C SER A 239 -4.15 1.81 4.46
N LYS A 240 -3.91 0.51 4.61
CA LYS A 240 -4.15 -0.53 3.59
C LYS A 240 -5.62 -0.91 3.39
N VAL A 241 -6.50 -0.51 4.30
CA VAL A 241 -7.92 -0.89 4.28
C VAL A 241 -8.78 0.36 4.37
N VAL A 242 -9.64 0.56 3.37
CA VAL A 242 -10.67 1.61 3.34
C VAL A 242 -12.03 0.98 3.57
N LEU A 243 -12.74 1.43 4.60
CA LEU A 243 -14.02 0.84 5.01
C LEU A 243 -15.20 1.63 4.44
N THR A 244 -15.01 2.93 4.22
CA THR A 244 -16.05 3.86 3.73
C THR A 244 -15.64 4.57 2.43
N THR A 245 -16.62 5.19 1.76
CA THR A 245 -16.38 6.10 0.63
C THR A 245 -15.52 7.30 1.04
N SER A 246 -15.75 7.80 2.26
CA SER A 246 -14.97 8.87 2.88
C SER A 246 -13.50 8.48 3.03
N ASP A 247 -13.21 7.28 3.56
CA ASP A 247 -11.83 6.80 3.72
C ASP A 247 -11.12 6.71 2.38
N ALA A 248 -11.78 6.15 1.36
CA ALA A 248 -11.23 6.02 0.02
C ALA A 248 -10.90 7.39 -0.59
N PHE A 249 -11.80 8.36 -0.43
CA PHE A 249 -11.58 9.73 -0.89
C PHE A 249 -10.42 10.39 -0.14
N HIS A 250 -10.40 10.33 1.19
CA HIS A 250 -9.37 10.98 1.98
C HIS A 250 -7.98 10.35 1.75
N LEU A 251 -7.88 9.02 1.72
CA LEU A 251 -6.65 8.31 1.38
C LEU A 251 -6.12 8.71 0.00
N THR A 252 -6.96 8.64 -1.04
CA THR A 252 -6.53 9.00 -2.41
C THR A 252 -6.17 10.47 -2.53
N SER A 253 -6.88 11.36 -1.83
CA SER A 253 -6.56 12.79 -1.82
C SER A 253 -5.23 13.10 -1.12
N ALA A 254 -4.91 12.39 -0.03
CA ALA A 254 -3.64 12.51 0.68
C ALA A 254 -2.48 12.01 -0.18
N LEU A 255 -2.63 10.84 -0.82
CA LEU A 255 -1.64 10.29 -1.74
C LEU A 255 -1.40 11.23 -2.95
N ALA A 256 -2.45 11.83 -3.50
CA ALA A 256 -2.32 12.82 -4.56
C ALA A 256 -1.57 14.08 -4.10
N ALA A 257 -1.82 14.55 -2.87
CA ALA A 257 -1.10 15.68 -2.27
C ALA A 257 0.40 15.34 -2.09
N LEU A 258 0.72 14.16 -1.56
CA LEU A 258 2.10 13.68 -1.37
C LEU A 258 2.85 13.48 -2.70
N ALA A 259 2.13 13.16 -3.77
CA ALA A 259 2.71 13.05 -5.12
C ALA A 259 2.95 14.41 -5.79
N GLY A 260 2.52 15.53 -5.19
CA GLY A 260 2.65 16.87 -5.77
C GLY A 260 4.08 17.42 -5.73
N PRO A 261 4.37 18.48 -6.52
CA PRO A 261 5.73 19.05 -6.65
C PRO A 261 6.17 19.92 -5.46
N TRP A 262 5.27 20.19 -4.51
CA TRP A 262 5.52 21.05 -3.35
C TRP A 262 6.29 20.37 -2.22
N LEU A 263 6.39 19.04 -2.28
CA LEU A 263 7.18 18.22 -1.37
C LEU A 263 8.27 17.52 -2.13
N THR A 264 9.23 16.99 -1.39
CA THR A 264 10.09 16.00 -1.99
C THR A 264 9.29 14.70 -2.16
N GLN A 265 8.99 14.35 -3.42
CA GLN A 265 8.02 13.31 -3.76
C GLN A 265 8.44 11.94 -3.22
N PRO A 266 7.68 11.29 -2.33
CA PRO A 266 8.04 9.96 -1.86
C PRO A 266 8.06 8.95 -3.03
N VAL A 267 9.07 8.08 -3.05
CA VAL A 267 9.26 7.07 -4.11
C VAL A 267 8.90 5.70 -3.57
N ALA A 268 7.96 5.03 -4.22
CA ALA A 268 7.63 3.63 -3.99
C ALA A 268 8.59 2.74 -4.80
N ILE A 269 9.20 1.77 -4.11
CA ILE A 269 10.15 0.81 -4.68
C ILE A 269 9.49 -0.57 -4.67
N SER A 270 9.40 -1.22 -5.84
CA SER A 270 8.79 -2.54 -5.96
C SER A 270 9.59 -3.44 -6.90
N LEU A 271 9.58 -4.74 -6.63
CA LEU A 271 10.12 -5.74 -7.55
C LEU A 271 9.10 -6.00 -8.68
N ALA A 272 9.57 -6.09 -9.92
CA ALA A 272 8.72 -6.51 -11.04
C ALA A 272 8.28 -7.97 -10.86
N THR A 273 9.18 -8.81 -10.35
CA THR A 273 8.90 -10.19 -9.97
C THR A 273 9.51 -10.50 -8.60
N PRO A 274 8.76 -11.06 -7.64
CA PRO A 274 9.28 -11.39 -6.31
C PRO A 274 10.12 -12.68 -6.29
N ALA A 275 10.34 -13.32 -7.44
CA ALA A 275 11.10 -14.56 -7.54
C ALA A 275 11.99 -14.59 -8.79
N LEU A 276 13.19 -15.16 -8.63
CA LEU A 276 14.13 -15.46 -9.71
C LEU A 276 14.14 -16.95 -10.03
N SER A 277 14.50 -17.28 -11.26
CA SER A 277 14.66 -18.65 -11.73
C SER A 277 16.07 -18.86 -12.30
N PRO A 278 16.56 -20.09 -12.44
CA PRO A 278 17.89 -20.35 -12.99
C PRO A 278 18.10 -19.79 -14.41
N SER A 279 17.02 -19.68 -15.19
CA SER A 279 17.02 -19.11 -16.53
C SER A 279 16.84 -17.58 -16.57
N ALA A 280 16.47 -16.96 -15.45
CA ALA A 280 16.21 -15.53 -15.34
C ALA A 280 16.62 -15.04 -13.94
N MET A 281 17.89 -14.66 -13.82
CA MET A 281 18.55 -14.19 -12.59
C MET A 281 18.71 -12.66 -12.55
N THR A 282 17.94 -11.93 -13.35
CA THR A 282 17.95 -10.46 -13.34
C THR A 282 16.91 -9.97 -12.34
N VAL A 283 17.31 -9.16 -11.37
CA VAL A 283 16.40 -8.41 -10.51
C VAL A 283 15.96 -7.17 -11.27
N GLU A 284 14.65 -7.03 -11.49
CA GLU A 284 14.04 -5.82 -12.05
C GLU A 284 13.26 -5.09 -10.95
N VAL A 285 13.55 -3.81 -10.80
CA VAL A 285 12.95 -2.91 -9.81
C VAL A 285 12.24 -1.77 -10.52
N HIS A 286 10.99 -1.54 -10.15
CA HIS A 286 10.20 -0.40 -10.63
C HIS A 286 10.17 0.69 -9.56
N LEU A 287 10.31 1.93 -10.02
CA LEU A 287 10.15 3.12 -9.18
C LEU A 287 8.90 3.87 -9.62
N THR A 288 7.97 4.03 -8.70
CA THR A 288 6.76 4.83 -8.91
C THR A 288 6.65 5.89 -7.82
N ASN A 289 5.83 6.92 -8.04
CA ASN A 289 5.38 7.74 -6.93
C ASN A 289 4.29 7.00 -6.13
N VAL A 290 3.83 7.58 -5.02
CA VAL A 290 2.79 6.99 -4.16
C VAL A 290 1.43 6.78 -4.84
N MET A 291 1.22 7.34 -6.04
CA MET A 291 0.03 7.15 -6.87
C MET A 291 0.24 6.12 -8.00
N GLY A 292 1.36 5.39 -8.01
CA GLY A 292 1.68 4.41 -9.05
C GLY A 292 2.06 5.02 -10.41
N LYS A 293 2.28 6.34 -10.50
CA LYS A 293 2.78 7.01 -11.70
C LYS A 293 4.31 6.95 -11.75
N PRO A 294 4.95 7.13 -12.92
CA PRO A 294 6.41 7.19 -13.00
C PRO A 294 7.01 8.15 -11.96
N ALA A 295 8.00 7.70 -11.20
CA ALA A 295 8.68 8.50 -10.20
C ALA A 295 9.51 9.64 -10.83
N ALA A 296 9.86 10.65 -10.03
CA ALA A 296 10.88 11.62 -10.42
C ALA A 296 12.21 10.91 -10.74
N PRO A 297 13.08 11.50 -11.59
CA PRO A 297 14.36 10.87 -11.94
C PRO A 297 15.21 10.57 -10.70
N CYS A 298 15.51 9.29 -10.49
CA CYS A 298 16.27 8.77 -9.35
C CYS A 298 17.46 7.92 -9.79
N THR A 299 18.39 7.70 -8.88
CA THR A 299 19.36 6.60 -8.90
C THR A 299 18.98 5.57 -7.85
N LEU A 300 19.24 4.29 -8.11
CA LEU A 300 18.85 3.21 -7.20
C LEU A 300 20.08 2.43 -6.71
N LEU A 301 20.22 2.34 -5.39
CA LEU A 301 21.30 1.66 -4.69
C LEU A 301 20.75 0.45 -3.93
N LEU A 302 21.31 -0.73 -4.15
CA LEU A 302 21.15 -1.88 -3.28
C LEU A 302 22.15 -1.73 -2.12
N LEU A 303 21.65 -1.39 -0.94
CA LEU A 303 22.47 -1.30 0.28
C LEU A 303 22.92 -2.68 0.73
N SER A 304 22.01 -3.67 0.69
CA SER A 304 22.33 -5.05 1.05
C SER A 304 21.38 -6.06 0.41
N ALA A 305 21.91 -7.24 0.07
CA ALA A 305 21.12 -8.44 -0.17
C ALA A 305 21.57 -9.54 0.81
N LEU A 306 20.76 -9.83 1.82
CA LEU A 306 21.06 -10.81 2.87
C LEU A 306 20.16 -12.03 2.70
N GLN A 307 20.75 -13.22 2.69
CA GLN A 307 19.96 -14.46 2.69
C GLN A 307 19.37 -14.68 4.08
N ASP A 308 18.11 -15.11 4.15
CA ASP A 308 17.47 -15.45 5.42
C ASP A 308 18.28 -16.52 6.17
N GLY A 309 18.60 -16.25 7.44
CA GLY A 309 19.42 -17.12 8.29
C GLY A 309 20.95 -16.97 8.14
N GLU A 310 21.44 -16.13 7.22
CA GLU A 310 22.87 -15.84 7.06
C GLU A 310 23.25 -14.50 7.71
N GLU A 311 24.50 -14.32 8.12
CA GLU A 311 25.01 -13.07 8.72
C GLU A 311 25.64 -12.11 7.68
N GLU A 312 26.10 -12.65 6.55
CA GLU A 312 26.81 -11.89 5.52
C GLU A 312 25.97 -11.67 4.27
N ALA A 313 25.83 -10.41 3.87
CA ALA A 313 25.16 -10.03 2.63
C ALA A 313 26.00 -10.40 1.39
N ILE A 314 25.36 -11.02 0.39
CA ILE A 314 26.00 -11.41 -0.88
C ILE A 314 26.25 -10.23 -1.81
N TYR A 315 25.55 -9.12 -1.58
CA TYR A 315 25.79 -7.83 -2.23
C TYR A 315 25.73 -6.72 -1.19
N ARG A 316 26.58 -5.69 -1.37
CA ARG A 316 26.58 -4.45 -0.59
C ARG A 316 26.89 -3.28 -1.51
N ASP A 317 26.19 -2.18 -1.31
CA ASP A 317 26.40 -0.89 -1.99
C ASP A 317 26.52 -0.99 -3.53
N VAL A 318 25.60 -1.73 -4.16
CA VAL A 318 25.59 -1.92 -5.62
C VAL A 318 24.58 -1.00 -6.29
N TRP A 319 25.04 -0.17 -7.24
CA TRP A 319 24.15 0.65 -8.05
C TRP A 319 23.46 -0.18 -9.14
N LEU A 320 22.14 -0.05 -9.25
CA LEU A 320 21.38 -0.71 -10.31
C LEU A 320 21.44 0.10 -11.61
N THR A 321 21.37 -0.61 -12.73
CA THR A 321 21.43 0.01 -14.07
C THR A 321 20.04 0.49 -14.50
N PRO A 322 19.86 1.76 -14.90
CA PRO A 322 18.58 2.25 -15.38
C PRO A 322 18.21 1.63 -16.74
N VAL A 323 16.94 1.27 -16.89
CA VAL A 323 16.29 0.81 -18.14
C VAL A 323 15.01 1.59 -18.37
N GLU A 324 14.37 1.44 -19.53
CA GLU A 324 13.16 2.21 -19.89
C GLU A 324 12.03 2.11 -18.85
N THR A 325 11.85 0.94 -18.24
CA THR A 325 10.76 0.64 -17.30
C THR A 325 11.18 0.62 -15.82
N GLY A 326 12.45 0.93 -15.50
CA GLY A 326 12.93 0.84 -14.12
C GLY A 326 14.44 0.65 -14.01
N PHE A 327 14.85 -0.30 -13.18
CA PHE A 327 16.24 -0.58 -12.87
C PHE A 327 16.50 -2.08 -12.87
N VAL A 328 17.67 -2.49 -13.36
CA VAL A 328 18.05 -3.90 -13.39
C VAL A 328 19.41 -4.16 -12.74
N MET A 329 19.56 -5.36 -12.22
CA MET A 329 20.83 -5.90 -11.75
C MET A 329 20.91 -7.40 -12.04
N ASP A 330 22.06 -7.84 -12.52
CA ASP A 330 22.36 -9.26 -12.68
C ASP A 330 22.70 -9.87 -11.31
N PHE A 331 21.75 -10.64 -10.77
CA PHE A 331 21.89 -11.30 -9.49
C PHE A 331 22.76 -12.56 -9.59
N ALA A 332 23.00 -13.09 -10.78
CA ALA A 332 23.78 -14.32 -10.99
C ALA A 332 25.27 -14.14 -10.63
N THR A 333 25.81 -12.91 -10.66
CA THR A 333 27.25 -12.66 -10.47
C THR A 333 27.77 -13.09 -9.09
N ALA A 334 26.93 -13.06 -8.06
CA ALA A 334 27.24 -13.56 -6.71
C ALA A 334 26.99 -15.06 -6.53
N ASN A 335 26.54 -15.78 -7.58
CA ASN A 335 26.16 -17.19 -7.52
C ASN A 335 25.23 -17.50 -6.31
N PRO A 336 24.04 -16.89 -6.27
CA PRO A 336 23.13 -16.97 -5.13
C PRO A 336 22.66 -18.42 -4.93
N GLU A 337 22.54 -18.81 -3.66
CA GLU A 337 21.91 -20.08 -3.30
C GLU A 337 20.39 -19.97 -3.43
N MET A 338 19.71 -21.11 -3.45
CA MET A 338 18.26 -21.10 -3.33
C MET A 338 17.83 -20.63 -1.93
N GLY A 339 16.81 -19.78 -1.87
CA GLY A 339 16.33 -19.24 -0.61
C GLY A 339 15.63 -17.90 -0.75
N VAL A 340 15.21 -17.35 0.38
CA VAL A 340 14.64 -16.00 0.47
C VAL A 340 15.76 -15.04 0.82
N TYR A 341 15.81 -13.92 0.11
CA TYR A 341 16.75 -12.83 0.34
C TYR A 341 15.98 -11.58 0.76
N GLU A 342 16.47 -10.90 1.80
CA GLU A 342 16.07 -9.53 2.12
C GLU A 342 16.93 -8.55 1.32
N LEU A 343 16.29 -7.78 0.46
CA LEU A 343 16.90 -6.69 -0.29
C LEU A 343 16.58 -5.36 0.40
N ILE A 344 17.62 -4.59 0.75
CA ILE A 344 17.48 -3.22 1.22
C ILE A 344 17.87 -2.28 0.09
N LEU A 345 16.90 -1.59 -0.49
CA LEU A 345 17.07 -0.70 -1.62
C LEU A 345 16.86 0.76 -1.19
N LYS A 346 17.70 1.66 -1.70
CA LYS A 346 17.61 3.10 -1.49
C LYS A 346 17.50 3.82 -2.83
N ALA A 347 16.36 4.44 -3.09
CA ALA A 347 16.18 5.36 -4.20
C ALA A 347 16.61 6.76 -3.76
N VAL A 348 17.52 7.39 -4.50
CA VAL A 348 17.97 8.77 -4.27
C VAL A 348 17.54 9.63 -5.45
N GLN A 349 16.82 10.71 -5.18
CA GLN A 349 16.39 11.62 -6.24
C GLN A 349 17.57 12.41 -6.80
N THR A 350 17.56 12.67 -8.11
CA THR A 350 18.66 13.38 -8.78
C THR A 350 18.62 14.90 -8.57
N LYS A 351 17.43 15.46 -8.34
CA LYS A 351 17.19 16.91 -8.19
C LYS A 351 16.95 17.35 -6.75
N SER A 352 16.92 16.42 -5.80
CA SER A 352 16.74 16.69 -4.38
C SER A 352 17.61 15.72 -3.58
N LEU A 353 17.99 16.06 -2.35
CA LEU A 353 18.74 15.15 -1.47
C LEU A 353 17.86 14.08 -0.82
N ALA A 354 16.56 14.02 -1.14
CA ALA A 354 15.70 13.02 -0.52
C ALA A 354 15.96 11.63 -1.06
N SER A 355 15.70 10.69 -0.19
CA SER A 355 15.80 9.28 -0.50
C SER A 355 14.66 8.50 0.14
N SER A 356 14.24 7.45 -0.54
CA SER A 356 13.29 6.47 0.00
C SER A 356 14.02 5.13 0.12
N THR A 357 13.81 4.44 1.25
CA THR A 357 14.40 3.12 1.50
C THR A 357 13.28 2.09 1.61
N ALA A 358 13.47 0.93 0.98
CA ALA A 358 12.52 -0.18 1.05
C ALA A 358 13.23 -1.49 1.38
N LYS A 359 12.57 -2.32 2.19
CA LYS A 359 12.95 -3.71 2.44
C LYS A 359 12.02 -4.63 1.65
N LEU A 360 12.56 -5.42 0.74
CA LEU A 360 11.80 -6.30 -0.16
C LEU A 360 12.32 -7.73 -0.03
N GLN A 361 11.42 -8.72 -0.13
CA GLN A 361 11.80 -10.13 -0.16
C GLN A 361 11.91 -10.62 -1.60
N LEU A 362 12.98 -11.34 -1.90
CA LEU A 362 13.25 -11.96 -3.20
C LEU A 362 13.47 -13.47 -3.02
N LEU A 363 12.68 -14.29 -3.69
CA LEU A 363 12.83 -15.74 -3.70
C LEU A 363 13.74 -16.20 -4.85
N VAL A 364 14.90 -16.76 -4.55
CA VAL A 364 15.75 -17.41 -5.56
C VAL A 364 15.38 -18.88 -5.66
N ARG A 365 14.85 -19.29 -6.82
CA ARG A 365 14.48 -20.68 -7.09
C ARG A 365 15.64 -21.40 -7.77
N ALA A 366 15.93 -22.62 -7.31
CA ALA A 366 16.84 -23.53 -7.98
C ALA A 366 16.31 -24.98 -7.95
N PRO A 367 16.78 -25.84 -8.87
CA PRO A 367 16.51 -27.27 -8.78
C PRO A 367 17.09 -27.85 -7.50
N ALA A 368 16.30 -28.66 -6.80
CA ALA A 368 16.77 -29.43 -5.66
C ALA A 368 17.26 -30.81 -6.13
N ALA A 369 18.37 -31.27 -5.56
CA ALA A 369 18.85 -32.64 -5.70
C ALA A 369 18.39 -33.50 -4.53
N LEU A 370 17.86 -34.69 -4.84
CA LEU A 370 17.47 -35.70 -3.88
C LEU A 370 18.59 -36.74 -3.76
N SER A 371 19.11 -36.94 -2.56
CA SER A 371 20.19 -37.89 -2.28
C SER A 371 19.91 -38.70 -1.01
N ASN A 372 20.73 -39.73 -0.76
CA ASN A 372 20.69 -40.55 0.44
C ASN A 372 19.29 -41.11 0.77
N VAL A 373 18.55 -41.56 -0.25
CA VAL A 373 17.21 -42.13 -0.04
C VAL A 373 17.36 -43.51 0.58
N VAL A 374 16.87 -43.64 1.80
CA VAL A 374 16.97 -44.84 2.64
C VAL A 374 15.57 -45.26 3.08
N LEU A 375 15.20 -46.49 2.76
CA LEU A 375 13.97 -47.15 3.16
C LEU A 375 14.29 -48.23 4.21
N GLN A 376 13.58 -48.20 5.33
CA GLN A 376 13.67 -49.21 6.39
C GLN A 376 12.28 -49.66 6.82
N VAL A 377 12.15 -50.95 7.12
CA VAL A 377 10.96 -51.51 7.79
C VAL A 377 11.36 -51.87 9.20
N ARG A 378 10.63 -51.37 10.20
CA ARG A 378 10.91 -51.62 11.62
C ARG A 378 9.64 -52.00 12.34
N ASP A 379 9.75 -52.85 13.36
CA ASP A 379 8.64 -53.10 14.28
C ASP A 379 8.31 -51.81 15.06
N THR A 380 7.02 -51.53 15.28
CA THR A 380 6.55 -50.29 15.90
C THR A 380 6.97 -50.17 17.38
N ASP A 381 7.13 -51.31 18.07
CA ASP A 381 7.34 -51.40 19.52
C ASP A 381 8.82 -51.51 19.96
N LYS A 382 9.79 -51.38 19.04
CA LYS A 382 11.22 -51.53 19.37
C LYS A 382 11.99 -50.20 19.23
N ASP A 383 12.64 -49.80 20.33
CA ASP A 383 13.59 -48.69 20.36
C ASP A 383 14.83 -48.95 19.50
N ALA A 384 15.46 -47.85 19.07
CA ALA A 384 16.44 -47.73 17.99
C ALA A 384 17.79 -48.48 18.15
N SER A 385 17.92 -49.40 19.10
CA SER A 385 19.19 -49.98 19.56
C SER A 385 19.42 -51.46 19.18
N SER A 386 18.60 -52.07 18.32
CA SER A 386 18.87 -53.43 17.82
C SER A 386 19.54 -53.45 16.45
N SER A 387 20.59 -54.27 16.36
CA SER A 387 21.50 -54.45 15.23
C SER A 387 20.84 -55.00 13.97
N THR A 388 21.20 -54.40 12.82
CA THR A 388 20.88 -54.79 11.44
C THR A 388 19.39 -54.79 11.06
N VAL A 389 18.82 -53.59 10.94
CA VAL A 389 17.55 -53.37 10.24
C VAL A 389 17.80 -53.49 8.73
N PRO A 390 17.05 -54.34 7.99
CA PRO A 390 17.19 -54.45 6.54
C PRO A 390 16.92 -53.07 5.90
N THR A 391 17.95 -52.54 5.27
CA THR A 391 17.96 -51.18 4.72
C THR A 391 18.01 -51.28 3.20
N THR A 392 17.03 -50.68 2.54
CA THR A 392 17.01 -50.56 1.07
C THR A 392 17.41 -49.13 0.71
N THR A 393 18.45 -48.98 -0.10
CA THR A 393 18.86 -47.67 -0.61
C THR A 393 18.32 -47.49 -2.03
N ALA A 394 17.96 -46.25 -2.36
CA ALA A 394 17.54 -45.87 -3.69
C ALA A 394 18.33 -44.64 -4.15
N LYS A 395 18.56 -44.52 -5.45
CA LYS A 395 19.16 -43.35 -6.07
C LYS A 395 18.12 -42.70 -6.98
N PHE A 396 17.94 -41.39 -6.88
CA PHE A 396 17.08 -40.66 -7.84
C PHE A 396 17.88 -40.42 -9.14
N PRO A 397 17.29 -40.60 -10.34
CA PRO A 397 15.88 -40.87 -10.65
C PRO A 397 15.49 -42.36 -10.73
N ASP A 398 16.36 -43.28 -10.30
CA ASP A 398 16.12 -44.72 -10.36
C ASP A 398 15.01 -45.17 -9.40
N LYS A 399 14.36 -46.29 -9.74
CA LYS A 399 13.37 -46.94 -8.87
C LYS A 399 14.08 -47.81 -7.83
N ALA A 400 13.56 -47.83 -6.61
CA ALA A 400 13.92 -48.84 -5.61
C ALA A 400 13.57 -50.27 -6.11
N PRO A 401 14.23 -51.33 -5.61
CA PRO A 401 13.92 -52.72 -5.98
C PRO A 401 12.44 -53.11 -5.74
N ASP A 402 11.98 -54.16 -6.44
CA ASP A 402 10.59 -54.32 -6.92
C ASP A 402 9.45 -54.28 -5.89
N SER A 403 9.69 -54.56 -4.60
CA SER A 403 8.67 -54.46 -3.56
C SER A 403 9.24 -54.52 -2.14
N LEU A 404 8.70 -53.71 -1.23
CA LEU A 404 8.84 -53.88 0.22
C LEU A 404 7.58 -54.55 0.79
N SER A 405 7.76 -55.56 1.64
CA SER A 405 6.68 -56.20 2.39
C SER A 405 6.63 -55.64 3.82
N LEU A 406 5.46 -55.12 4.22
CA LEU A 406 5.24 -54.61 5.58
C LEU A 406 4.16 -55.43 6.31
N ARG A 407 4.40 -55.75 7.58
CA ARG A 407 3.42 -56.39 8.49
C ARG A 407 2.65 -55.38 9.32
N LYS A 408 1.56 -55.82 9.97
CA LYS A 408 0.66 -54.97 10.76
C LYS A 408 1.34 -54.29 11.96
N ASP A 409 2.36 -54.95 12.51
CA ASP A 409 3.17 -54.53 13.65
C ASP A 409 4.41 -53.71 13.25
N GLN A 410 4.47 -53.26 11.98
CA GLN A 410 5.63 -52.57 11.43
C GLN A 410 5.29 -51.15 10.96
N GLN A 411 6.33 -50.33 10.87
CA GLN A 411 6.32 -48.98 10.32
C GLN A 411 7.34 -48.86 9.20
N LEU A 412 7.01 -48.05 8.20
CA LEU A 412 7.94 -47.61 7.17
C LEU A 412 8.71 -46.38 7.69
N LEU A 413 10.03 -46.46 7.65
CA LEU A 413 10.89 -45.29 7.78
C LEU A 413 11.48 -44.95 6.42
N LEU A 414 11.23 -43.74 5.94
CA LEU A 414 11.92 -43.17 4.79
C LEU A 414 12.80 -42.04 5.30
N ALA A 415 14.08 -42.07 4.97
CA ALA A 415 14.99 -40.96 5.16
C ALA A 415 15.56 -40.51 3.81
N PHE A 416 15.79 -39.22 3.63
CA PHE A 416 16.39 -38.65 2.43
C PHE A 416 17.05 -37.31 2.72
N SER A 417 17.98 -36.87 1.86
CA SER A 417 18.62 -35.57 1.94
C SER A 417 18.21 -34.72 0.74
N LEU A 418 17.99 -33.42 0.98
CA LEU A 418 17.76 -32.43 -0.05
C LEU A 418 18.94 -31.46 -0.07
N THR A 419 19.54 -31.28 -1.24
CA THR A 419 20.63 -30.33 -1.44
C THR A 419 20.32 -29.40 -2.60
N SER A 420 20.85 -28.18 -2.56
CA SER A 420 20.88 -27.30 -3.72
C SER A 420 21.82 -27.85 -4.80
N THR A 421 21.83 -27.22 -5.98
CA THR A 421 22.76 -27.55 -7.07
C THR A 421 24.22 -27.34 -6.69
N SER A 422 24.54 -26.52 -5.68
CA SER A 422 25.90 -26.35 -5.15
C SER A 422 26.29 -27.43 -4.13
N GLY A 423 25.37 -28.35 -3.80
CA GLY A 423 25.57 -29.41 -2.81
C GLY A 423 25.33 -28.99 -1.37
N LYS A 424 24.90 -27.74 -1.11
CA LYS A 424 24.52 -27.31 0.24
C LYS A 424 23.17 -27.92 0.65
N PRO A 425 23.04 -28.44 1.88
CA PRO A 425 21.74 -28.89 2.37
C PRO A 425 20.81 -27.68 2.52
N PHE A 426 19.54 -27.83 2.14
CA PHE A 426 18.53 -26.79 2.35
C PHE A 426 17.29 -27.37 3.02
N VAL A 427 16.56 -26.53 3.74
CA VAL A 427 15.29 -26.89 4.38
C VAL A 427 14.15 -26.30 3.56
N PRO A 428 13.33 -27.13 2.86
CA PRO A 428 12.15 -26.62 2.20
C PRO A 428 11.11 -26.19 3.24
N HIS A 429 10.25 -25.25 2.86
CA HIS A 429 9.08 -24.89 3.66
C HIS A 429 8.22 -26.11 4.01
N GLN A 430 8.06 -27.05 3.05
CA GLN A 430 7.38 -28.31 3.27
C GLN A 430 7.99 -29.44 2.43
N ALA A 431 8.12 -30.62 3.04
CA ALA A 431 8.48 -31.86 2.36
C ALA A 431 7.47 -32.95 2.73
N MET A 432 6.86 -33.59 1.74
CA MET A 432 5.86 -34.63 1.96
C MET A 432 6.15 -35.88 1.13
N VAL A 433 5.76 -37.02 1.68
CA VAL A 433 5.80 -38.30 0.99
C VAL A 433 4.36 -38.73 0.70
N ARG A 434 4.06 -38.85 -0.59
CA ARG A 434 2.78 -39.35 -1.09
C ARG A 434 2.87 -40.85 -1.32
N ILE A 435 1.95 -41.59 -0.70
CA ILE A 435 1.80 -43.03 -0.85
C ILE A 435 0.50 -43.30 -1.63
N THR A 436 0.57 -44.08 -2.70
CA THR A 436 -0.53 -44.26 -3.65
C THR A 436 -0.86 -45.75 -3.87
N ARG A 437 -2.07 -46.01 -4.37
CA ARG A 437 -2.54 -47.37 -4.66
C ARG A 437 -2.46 -47.67 -6.16
N LYS A 438 -1.73 -48.73 -6.54
CA LYS A 438 -1.50 -49.13 -7.95
C LYS A 438 -2.79 -49.54 -8.70
N ALA A 439 -3.73 -50.20 -8.02
CA ALA A 439 -4.92 -50.78 -8.66
C ALA A 439 -6.08 -49.78 -8.86
N ARG A 440 -6.01 -48.59 -8.24
CA ARG A 440 -7.03 -47.53 -8.33
C ARG A 440 -6.39 -46.16 -8.13
N GLU A 441 -5.80 -45.62 -9.19
CA GLU A 441 -5.13 -44.30 -9.19
C GLU A 441 -6.10 -43.14 -8.85
N ALA A 442 -7.41 -43.37 -8.93
CA ALA A 442 -8.48 -42.42 -8.61
C ALA A 442 -8.90 -42.36 -7.12
N GLN A 443 -8.26 -43.11 -6.22
CA GLN A 443 -8.51 -43.02 -4.76
C GLN A 443 -7.56 -42.03 -4.08
N LEU A 444 -8.00 -41.45 -2.95
CA LEU A 444 -7.24 -40.48 -2.18
C LEU A 444 -5.87 -41.06 -1.76
N PRO A 445 -4.76 -40.36 -2.04
CA PRO A 445 -3.43 -40.76 -1.59
C PRO A 445 -3.25 -40.47 -0.09
N ALA A 446 -2.34 -41.20 0.55
CA ALA A 446 -1.90 -40.90 1.90
C ALA A 446 -0.69 -39.96 1.86
N TYR A 447 -0.67 -38.95 2.74
CA TYR A 447 0.41 -37.96 2.82
C TYR A 447 1.06 -38.00 4.20
N PHE A 448 2.38 -38.07 4.22
CA PHE A 448 3.18 -38.02 5.44
C PHE A 448 4.15 -36.86 5.37
N LEU A 449 4.08 -35.96 6.35
CA LEU A 449 4.99 -34.83 6.48
C LEU A 449 6.37 -35.35 6.89
N ALA A 450 7.41 -34.93 6.18
CA ALA A 450 8.78 -35.26 6.52
C ALA A 450 9.33 -34.27 7.54
N THR A 451 9.91 -34.78 8.62
CA THR A 451 10.48 -33.96 9.69
C THR A 451 12.01 -33.88 9.53
N PRO A 452 12.64 -32.74 9.87
CA PRO A 452 14.09 -32.64 9.93
C PRO A 452 14.66 -33.65 10.93
N SER A 453 15.73 -34.33 10.52
CA SER A 453 16.50 -35.27 11.33
C SER A 453 17.86 -34.66 11.70
N SER A 454 18.43 -35.06 12.84
CA SER A 454 19.70 -34.55 13.38
C SER A 454 20.90 -34.67 12.43
N ASN A 455 20.83 -35.51 11.40
CA ASN A 455 21.89 -35.72 10.40
C ASN A 455 21.69 -34.95 9.09
N LYS A 456 21.07 -33.76 9.11
CA LYS A 456 20.86 -32.88 7.93
C LYS A 456 20.03 -33.52 6.80
N GLY A 457 19.12 -34.43 7.15
CA GLY A 457 18.18 -35.08 6.25
C GLY A 457 16.76 -34.99 6.77
N PHE A 458 15.81 -35.44 5.97
CA PHE A 458 14.39 -35.54 6.31
C PHE A 458 14.04 -36.98 6.58
N ALA A 459 13.12 -37.22 7.52
CA ALA A 459 12.59 -38.54 7.79
C ALA A 459 11.07 -38.52 7.90
N ILE A 460 10.44 -39.60 7.46
CA ILE A 460 9.05 -39.92 7.81
C ILE A 460 9.04 -41.20 8.65
N LYS A 461 8.07 -41.28 9.56
CA LYS A 461 7.64 -42.54 10.17
C LYS A 461 6.18 -42.73 9.76
N ALA A 462 5.90 -43.82 9.05
CA ALA A 462 4.56 -44.13 8.58
C ALA A 462 4.17 -45.53 9.10
N PRO A 463 3.49 -45.61 10.25
CA PRO A 463 2.92 -46.86 10.76
C PRO A 463 1.95 -47.47 9.74
N VAL A 464 1.96 -48.80 9.62
CA VAL A 464 1.08 -49.49 8.66
C VAL A 464 -0.40 -49.25 8.95
N HIS A 465 -0.77 -49.06 10.21
CA HIS A 465 -2.12 -48.68 10.62
C HIS A 465 -2.54 -47.34 9.98
N ASP A 466 -1.72 -46.30 10.14
CA ASP A 466 -2.03 -44.95 9.63
C ASP A 466 -2.08 -44.88 8.10
N ILE A 467 -1.20 -45.65 7.44
CA ILE A 467 -1.25 -45.80 5.98
C ILE A 467 -2.57 -46.45 5.55
N LYS A 468 -3.03 -47.48 6.27
CA LYS A 468 -4.30 -48.17 5.97
C LYS A 468 -5.51 -47.28 6.21
N ASP A 469 -5.50 -46.47 7.26
CA ASP A 469 -6.60 -45.55 7.59
C ASP A 469 -6.76 -44.49 6.50
N GLN A 470 -5.65 -43.87 6.06
CA GLN A 470 -5.70 -42.84 5.02
C GLN A 470 -6.01 -43.43 3.62
N LEU A 471 -5.58 -44.66 3.32
CA LEU A 471 -5.88 -45.33 2.04
C LEU A 471 -7.20 -46.13 2.05
N GLY A 472 -7.79 -46.35 3.22
CA GLY A 472 -9.05 -47.07 3.44
C GLY A 472 -9.06 -48.59 3.25
N VAL A 473 -7.93 -49.34 3.15
CA VAL A 473 -7.96 -50.81 2.88
C VAL A 473 -6.70 -51.63 3.30
N GLN A 474 -6.83 -52.97 3.43
CA GLN A 474 -5.89 -53.96 4.02
C GLN A 474 -4.70 -54.51 3.19
N GLU A 475 -4.54 -54.35 1.85
CA GLU A 475 -3.42 -54.99 1.10
C GLU A 475 -2.84 -54.20 -0.10
N ALA A 476 -1.54 -54.44 -0.35
CA ALA A 476 -0.63 -54.02 -1.42
C ALA A 476 -0.56 -52.51 -1.76
N ILE A 477 0.50 -51.86 -1.27
CA ILE A 477 0.78 -50.42 -1.38
C ILE A 477 1.98 -50.19 -2.31
N ARG A 478 1.94 -49.15 -3.16
CA ARG A 478 3.08 -48.71 -3.97
C ARG A 478 3.55 -47.34 -3.48
N LEU A 479 4.85 -47.13 -3.40
CA LEU A 479 5.44 -45.86 -2.99
C LEU A 479 5.93 -45.08 -4.22
N VAL A 480 5.06 -44.34 -4.90
CA VAL A 480 5.49 -43.40 -5.97
C VAL A 480 4.53 -42.20 -6.08
N GLU A 481 4.97 -41.00 -5.69
CA GLU A 481 5.37 -39.87 -6.55
C GLU A 481 5.13 -38.51 -5.86
N ARG A 482 6.11 -37.61 -6.02
CA ARG A 482 6.26 -36.20 -5.54
C ARG A 482 5.04 -35.46 -4.98
N ALA A 483 5.30 -34.69 -3.92
CA ALA A 483 4.83 -33.31 -3.77
C ALA A 483 5.87 -32.49 -2.98
N CYS A 484 6.79 -31.81 -3.68
CA CYS A 484 7.37 -30.58 -3.16
C CYS A 484 6.50 -29.47 -3.75
N ALA A 485 5.54 -28.98 -2.97
CA ALA A 485 4.85 -27.75 -3.31
C ALA A 485 5.73 -26.59 -2.82
N SER A 486 6.21 -25.77 -3.75
CA SER A 486 6.43 -24.36 -3.45
C SER A 486 5.13 -23.66 -3.81
N GLU A 487 4.29 -23.39 -2.82
CA GLU A 487 3.15 -22.48 -3.03
C GLU A 487 3.63 -21.04 -2.87
N GLN A 488 3.16 -20.23 -3.84
CA GLN A 488 3.23 -18.78 -4.05
C GLN A 488 4.55 -18.27 -4.64
#